data_AF-A0AA97GS46-F1
#
_entry.id   AF-A0AA97GS46-F1
#
_cell.length_a   1.000
_cell.length_b   1.000
_cell.length_c   1.000
_cell.angle_alpha   90.00
_cell.angle_beta   90.00
_cell.angle_gamma   90.00
#
_symmetry.space_group_name_H-M   'P 1'
#
loop_
_entity.id
_entity.type
_entity.pdbx_description
1 polymer ?
#
loop_
_entity_poly.entity_id
_entity_poly.type
_entity_poly.pdbx_seq_one_letter_code
_entity_poly.pdbx_strand_id
1 'polypeptide(L)'
;MPGSSKTKKGDRASNGGPSSRPKRQLIEPGVFVEVYEGEKTIFSGITAFVVVENGVMRQSASDKAVANYGLTDTLPVLIERFNAGERYR
;
A
#
# COMPACT_ATOMS: atom_id res chain seq x y z
N MET A 1 -55.32 5.81 -5.17
CA MET A 1 -54.41 6.30 -4.12
C MET A 1 -52.97 6.19 -4.62
N PRO A 2 -52.23 7.29 -4.84
CA PRO A 2 -50.83 7.22 -5.27
C PRO A 2 -49.90 7.37 -4.05
N GLY A 3 -49.24 6.27 -3.66
CA GLY A 3 -48.19 6.24 -2.65
C GLY A 3 -46.85 6.66 -3.24
N SER A 4 -46.51 7.94 -3.15
CA SER A 4 -45.23 8.49 -3.56
C SER A 4 -44.19 8.27 -2.45
N SER A 5 -43.43 7.17 -2.53
CA SER A 5 -42.32 6.89 -1.60
C SER A 5 -41.03 7.55 -2.10
N LYS A 6 -40.82 8.82 -1.71
CA LYS A 6 -39.53 9.49 -1.81
C LYS A 6 -38.59 8.95 -0.73
N THR A 7 -37.72 8.00 -1.07
CA THR A 7 -36.57 7.66 -0.22
C THR A 7 -35.56 8.81 -0.26
N LYS A 8 -35.53 9.63 0.81
CA LYS A 8 -34.35 10.42 1.17
C LYS A 8 -33.26 9.45 1.60
N LYS A 9 -32.31 9.15 0.72
CA LYS A 9 -31.08 8.44 1.09
C LYS A 9 -30.12 9.48 1.64
N GLY A 10 -29.85 9.35 2.93
CA GLY A 10 -29.19 10.35 3.77
C GLY A 10 -27.86 10.86 3.21
N ASP A 11 -27.63 12.13 3.54
CA ASP A 11 -26.33 12.79 3.51
C ASP A 11 -25.24 11.86 4.04
N ARG A 12 -24.39 11.36 3.14
CA ARG A 12 -23.08 10.88 3.56
C ARG A 12 -22.26 12.12 3.87
N ALA A 13 -22.34 12.57 5.12
CA ALA A 13 -21.30 13.38 5.71
C ALA A 13 -20.01 12.55 5.71
N SER A 14 -19.21 12.63 4.65
CA SER A 14 -17.82 12.19 4.67
C SER A 14 -16.97 13.23 5.42
N ASN A 15 -17.31 13.48 6.68
CA ASN A 15 -16.41 14.10 7.65
C ASN A 15 -15.59 12.98 8.29
N GLY A 16 -14.71 12.38 7.50
CA GLY A 16 -13.65 11.53 8.01
C GLY A 16 -12.45 12.41 8.37
N GLY A 17 -12.41 12.92 9.60
CA GLY A 17 -11.14 13.40 10.17
C GLY A 17 -10.08 12.28 10.12
N PRO A 18 -8.78 12.60 10.29
CA PRO A 18 -7.72 11.59 10.28
C PRO A 18 -8.08 10.52 11.30
N SER A 19 -8.46 9.34 10.81
CA SER A 19 -8.77 8.24 11.71
C SER A 19 -7.44 7.69 12.20
N SER A 20 -7.18 7.87 13.49
CA SER A 20 -6.10 7.23 14.26
C SER A 20 -6.22 5.69 14.35
N ARG A 21 -7.02 5.09 13.46
CA ARG A 21 -7.27 3.66 13.41
C ARG A 21 -6.10 2.96 12.71
N PRO A 22 -5.54 1.89 13.30
CA PRO A 22 -4.50 1.10 12.66
C PRO A 22 -4.95 0.65 11.26
N LYS A 23 -4.07 0.82 10.27
CA LYS A 23 -4.31 0.34 8.91
C LYS A 23 -3.57 -0.97 8.73
N ARG A 24 -4.19 -1.93 8.03
CA ARG A 24 -3.49 -3.16 7.66
C ARG A 24 -2.67 -2.92 6.40
N GLN A 25 -1.36 -3.16 6.46
CA GLN A 25 -0.45 -3.07 5.32
C GLN A 25 0.27 -4.41 5.10
N LEU A 26 0.59 -4.67 3.83
CA LEU A 26 1.36 -5.84 3.41
C LEU A 26 2.84 -5.64 3.76
N ILE A 27 3.36 -6.51 4.61
CA ILE A 27 4.77 -6.52 4.99
C ILE A 27 5.58 -7.51 4.15
N GLU A 28 4.94 -8.59 3.71
CA GLU A 28 5.47 -9.65 2.82
C GLU A 28 4.30 -10.22 2.00
N PRO A 29 4.54 -11.06 0.96
CA PRO A 29 3.44 -11.68 0.21
C PRO A 29 2.51 -12.47 1.14
N GLY A 30 1.24 -12.05 1.20
CA GLY A 30 0.22 -12.68 2.05
C GLY A 30 0.31 -12.36 3.53
N VAL A 31 1.33 -11.62 4.00
CA VAL A 31 1.50 -11.25 5.41
C VAL A 31 1.08 -9.80 5.61
N PHE A 32 0.11 -9.60 6.51
CA PHE A 32 -0.40 -8.27 6.87
C PHE A 32 -0.09 -7.95 8.32
N VAL A 33 0.30 -6.70 8.56
CA VAL A 33 0.50 -6.16 9.91
C VAL A 33 -0.34 -4.90 10.09
N GLU A 34 -0.77 -4.65 11.32
CA GLU A 34 -1.36 -3.37 11.69
C GLU A 34 -0.25 -2.34 11.84
N VAL A 35 -0.37 -1.23 11.11
CA VAL A 35 0.56 -0.10 11.20
C VAL A 35 -0.18 1.14 11.69
N TYR A 36 0.52 1.95 12.47
CA TYR A 36 -0.01 3.21 12.96
C TYR A 36 0.03 4.29 11.87
N GLU A 37 -0.62 5.42 12.13
CA GLU A 37 -0.64 6.53 11.19
C GLU A 37 0.78 7.09 10.98
N GLY A 38 1.20 7.17 9.71
CA GLY A 38 2.55 7.61 9.32
C GLY A 38 3.51 6.47 8.99
N GLU A 39 3.28 5.27 9.54
CA GLU A 39 4.10 4.10 9.23
C GLU A 39 3.76 3.52 7.85
N LYS A 40 4.80 3.19 7.09
CA LYS A 40 4.67 2.57 5.76
C LYS A 40 5.60 1.38 5.68
N THR A 41 5.08 0.25 5.23
CA THR A 41 5.90 -0.92 4.95
C THR A 41 6.64 -0.75 3.62
N ILE A 42 7.83 -1.32 3.50
CA ILE A 42 8.59 -1.34 2.24
C ILE A 42 7.78 -2.06 1.17
N PHE A 43 7.35 -3.29 1.45
CA PHE A 43 6.68 -4.14 0.46
C PHE A 43 5.41 -3.49 -0.09
N SER A 44 4.49 -3.00 0.74
CA SER A 44 3.27 -2.31 0.27
C SER A 44 3.54 -1.15 -0.69
N GLY A 45 4.67 -0.45 -0.53
CA GLY A 45 5.03 0.69 -1.37
C GLY A 45 5.53 0.34 -2.77
N ILE A 46 6.00 -0.89 -2.98
CA ILE A 46 6.66 -1.31 -4.24
C ILE A 46 6.14 -2.63 -4.81
N THR A 47 5.06 -3.21 -4.26
CA THR A 47 4.49 -4.50 -4.72
C THR A 47 4.27 -4.61 -6.23
N ALA A 48 3.96 -3.50 -6.91
CA ALA A 48 3.75 -3.47 -8.36
C ALA A 48 5.04 -3.62 -9.19
N PHE A 49 6.21 -3.46 -8.57
CA PHE A 49 7.51 -3.42 -9.24
C PHE A 49 8.42 -4.59 -8.85
N VAL A 50 8.02 -5.41 -7.87
CA VAL A 50 8.85 -6.46 -7.30
C VAL A 50 8.11 -7.78 -7.20
N VAL A 51 8.88 -8.86 -7.14
CA VAL A 51 8.43 -10.19 -6.77
C VAL A 51 9.30 -10.68 -5.61
N VAL A 52 8.76 -11.55 -4.76
CA VAL A 52 9.54 -12.21 -3.70
C VAL A 52 9.58 -13.70 -4.01
N GLU A 53 10.79 -14.20 -4.26
CA GLU A 53 11.06 -15.60 -4.58
C GLU A 53 11.97 -16.18 -3.50
N ASN A 54 11.54 -17.25 -2.83
CA ASN A 54 12.30 -17.89 -1.74
C ASN A 54 12.74 -16.90 -0.63
N GLY A 55 11.87 -15.93 -0.31
CA GLY A 55 12.16 -14.89 0.69
C GLY A 55 13.05 -13.75 0.20
N VAL A 56 13.51 -13.78 -1.06
CA VAL A 56 14.34 -12.74 -1.66
C VAL A 56 13.48 -11.87 -2.58
N MET A 57 13.46 -10.58 -2.31
CA MET A 57 12.82 -9.58 -3.16
C MET A 57 13.71 -9.24 -4.37
N ARG A 58 13.09 -9.16 -5.55
CA ARG A 58 13.72 -8.79 -6.82
C ARG A 58 12.82 -7.87 -7.63
N GLN A 59 13.42 -6.98 -8.41
CA GLN A 59 12.68 -6.18 -9.38
C GLN A 59 12.07 -7.10 -10.46
N SER A 60 10.79 -6.90 -10.75
CA SER A 60 10.05 -7.59 -11.81
C SER A 60 9.56 -6.62 -12.90
N ALA A 61 9.43 -5.33 -12.59
CA ALA A 61 9.06 -4.31 -13.55
C ALA A 61 10.23 -3.89 -14.46
N SER A 62 9.91 -3.40 -15.67
CA SER A 62 10.90 -2.83 -16.57
C SER A 62 11.44 -1.49 -16.06
N ASP A 63 12.68 -1.16 -16.41
CA ASP A 63 13.32 0.10 -15.99
C ASP A 63 12.53 1.34 -16.45
N LYS A 64 11.88 1.25 -17.62
CA LYS A 64 10.97 2.31 -18.11
C LYS A 64 9.79 2.52 -17.16
N ALA A 65 9.19 1.43 -16.65
CA ALA A 65 8.11 1.53 -15.68
C ALA A 65 8.64 2.13 -14.37
N VAL A 66 9.78 1.66 -13.86
CA VAL A 66 10.39 2.20 -12.64
C VAL A 66 10.68 3.71 -12.77
N ALA A 67 11.22 4.14 -13.91
CA ALA A 67 11.49 5.55 -14.21
C ALA A 67 10.22 6.40 -14.30
N ASN A 68 9.15 5.89 -14.92
CA ASN A 68 7.87 6.60 -15.01
C ASN A 68 7.25 6.92 -13.64
N TYR A 69 7.57 6.12 -12.62
CA TYR A 69 7.12 6.34 -11.24
C TYR A 69 8.17 7.04 -10.37
N GLY A 70 9.30 7.48 -10.95
CA GLY A 70 10.37 8.16 -10.22
C GLY A 70 11.07 7.29 -9.17
N LEU A 71 11.08 5.97 -9.38
CA LEU A 71 11.61 5.01 -8.41
C LEU A 71 13.03 4.53 -8.76
N THR A 72 13.66 5.06 -9.80
CA THR A 72 14.96 4.59 -10.32
C THR A 72 16.03 4.48 -9.25
N ASP A 73 16.18 5.53 -8.42
CA ASP A 73 17.21 5.56 -7.37
C ASP A 73 16.75 4.89 -6.07
N THR A 74 15.44 4.83 -5.85
CA THR A 74 14.86 4.38 -4.57
C THR A 74 14.56 2.89 -4.55
N LEU A 75 14.12 2.31 -5.68
CA LEU A 75 13.72 0.90 -5.75
C LEU A 75 14.86 -0.05 -5.38
N PRO A 76 16.11 0.11 -5.89
CA PRO A 76 17.21 -0.78 -5.52
C PRO A 76 17.49 -0.76 -4.02
N VAL A 77 17.48 0.43 -3.40
CA VAL A 77 17.70 0.61 -1.96
C VAL A 77 16.60 -0.06 -1.13
N LEU A 78 15.34 0.08 -1.55
CA LEU A 78 14.22 -0.58 -0.87
C LEU A 78 14.29 -2.11 -0.95
N ILE A 79 14.71 -2.65 -2.11
CA ILE A 79 14.93 -4.09 -2.29
C ILE A 79 16.05 -4.58 -1.39
N GLU A 80 17.17 -3.87 -1.34
CA GLU A 80 18.31 -4.20 -0.48
C GLU A 80 17.91 -4.22 1.00
N ARG A 81 17.25 -3.15 1.48
CA ARG A 81 16.74 -3.07 2.86
C ARG A 81 15.79 -4.21 3.18
N PHE A 82 14.87 -4.53 2.27
CA PHE A 82 13.97 -5.67 2.45
C PHE A 82 14.74 -6.99 2.59
N ASN A 83 15.71 -7.23 1.72
CA ASN A 83 16.54 -8.43 1.75
C ASN A 83 17.46 -8.49 2.99
N ALA A 84 17.79 -7.34 3.59
CA ALA A 84 18.50 -7.25 4.87
C ALA A 84 17.61 -7.51 6.11
N GLY A 85 16.31 -7.77 5.90
CA GLY A 85 15.35 -8.03 6.99
C GLY A 85 14.54 -6.81 7.42
N GLU A 86 14.77 -5.64 6.82
CA GLU A 86 13.96 -4.46 7.12
C GLU A 86 12.58 -4.55 6.46
N ARG A 87 11.58 -3.97 7.11
CA ARG A 87 10.19 -4.07 6.66
C ARG A 87 9.44 -2.75 6.58
N TYR A 88 9.99 -1.71 7.17
CA TYR A 88 9.38 -0.38 7.28
C TYR A 88 10.31 0.68 6.72
N ARG A 89 9.74 1.80 6.26
CA ARG A 89 10.46 2.95 5.71
C ARG A 89 10.22 4.22 6.49
#